data_AF-A0A7J8YQJ5-F1
#
_entry.id   AF-A0A7J8YQJ5-F1
#
_cell.length_a   1.000
_cell.length_b   1.000
_cell.length_c   1.000
_cell.angle_alpha   90.00
_cell.angle_beta   90.00
_cell.angle_gamma   90.00
#
_symmetry.space_group_name_H-M   'P 1'
#
loop_
_entity.id
_entity.type
_entity.pdbx_description
1 polymer ?
#
loop_
_entity_poly.entity_id
_entity_poly.type
_entity_poly.pdbx_seq_one_letter_code
_entity_poly.pdbx_strand_id
1 'polypeptide(L)' 'NHLPLPTSQLVGQNLVHVATLAFACLNPQPKSRPTMKEVCEEFLCGQTSLRIPLRMSSFYNL' A
#
# COMPACT_ATOMS: atom_id res chain seq x y z
N ASN A 1 -16.54 16.40 -0.86
CA ASN A 1 -15.24 15.72 -1.08
C ASN A 1 -15.48 14.25 -1.39
N HIS A 2 -15.83 13.93 -2.64
CA HIS A 2 -15.84 12.54 -3.12
C HIS A 2 -14.68 12.37 -4.08
N LEU A 3 -13.89 11.32 -3.88
CA LEU A 3 -12.89 10.91 -4.86
C LEU A 3 -13.62 10.25 -6.04
N PRO A 4 -13.20 10.52 -7.29
CA PRO A 4 -13.75 9.83 -8.45
C PRO A 4 -13.50 8.33 -8.34
N LEU A 5 -14.42 7.51 -8.85
CA LEU A 5 -14.23 6.05 -8.85
C LEU A 5 -12.95 5.71 -9.62
N PRO A 6 -12.13 4.78 -9.11
CA PRO A 6 -10.96 4.31 -9.84
C PRO A 6 -11.44 3.64 -11.13
N THR A 7 -11.14 4.26 -12.26
CA THR A 7 -11.48 3.77 -13.59
C THR A 7 -10.61 2.59 -14.03
N SER A 8 -9.48 2.40 -13.37
CA SER A 8 -8.59 1.26 -13.59
C SER A 8 -8.79 0.20 -12.51
N GLN A 9 -9.15 -1.01 -12.93
CA GLN A 9 -9.24 -2.18 -12.05
C GLN A 9 -7.95 -2.40 -11.26
N LEU A 10 -6.79 -2.11 -11.87
CA LEU A 10 -5.48 -2.19 -11.23
C LEU A 10 -5.36 -1.22 -10.04
N VAL A 11 -5.84 0.01 -10.19
CA VAL A 11 -5.85 1.03 -9.13
C VAL A 11 -6.80 0.61 -8.00
N GLY A 12 -7.96 0.06 -8.34
CA GLY A 12 -8.90 -0.49 -7.35
C GLY A 12 -8.28 -1.63 -6.52
N GLN A 13 -7.63 -2.59 -7.18
CA GLN A 13 -6.95 -3.71 -6.51
C GLN A 13 -5.81 -3.23 -5.61
N ASN A 14 -4.99 -2.30 -6.09
CA ASN A 14 -3.93 -1.69 -5.31
C ASN A 14 -4.48 -0.99 -4.06
N LEU A 15 -5.58 -0.23 -4.20
CA LEU A 15 -6.19 0.48 -3.07
C LEU A 15 -6.72 -0.50 -2.02
N VAL A 16 -7.44 -1.55 -2.44
CA VAL A 16 -7.93 -2.60 -1.54
C VAL A 16 -6.78 -3.29 -0.82
N HIS A 17 -5.69 -3.58 -1.52
CA HIS A 17 -4.51 -4.22 -0.93
C HIS A 17 -3.83 -3.32 0.12
N VAL A 18 -3.58 -2.04 -0.21
CA VAL A 18 -3.01 -1.07 0.74
C VAL A 18 -3.90 -0.88 1.97
N ALA A 19 -5.21 -0.77 1.77
CA ALA A 19 -6.16 -0.64 2.88
C ALA A 19 -6.15 -1.89 3.77
N THR A 20 -6.14 -3.08 3.16
CA THR A 20 -6.07 -4.37 3.88
C THR A 20 -4.81 -4.44 4.75
N LEU A 21 -3.65 -4.08 4.19
CA LEU A 21 -2.39 -4.06 4.92
C LEU A 21 -2.41 -3.04 6.06
N ALA A 22 -2.96 -1.83 5.83
CA ALA A 22 -3.13 -0.82 6.87
C ALA A 22 -4.00 -1.32 8.03
N PHE A 23 -5.11 -2.01 7.73
CA PHE A 23 -5.96 -2.62 8.77
C PHE A 23 -5.22 -3.69 9.57
N ALA A 24 -4.41 -4.53 8.91
CA ALA A 24 -3.57 -5.53 9.60
C ALA A 24 -2.56 -4.85 10.55
N CYS A 25 -1.92 -3.75 10.13
CA CYS A 25 -1.02 -2.96 10.96
C CYS A 25 -1.71 -2.35 12.20
N LEU A 26 -2.97 -1.96 12.06
CA LEU A 26 -3.77 -1.34 13.12
C LEU A 26 -4.48 -2.37 14.03
N ASN A 27 -4.23 -3.67 13.85
CA ASN A 27 -4.90 -4.72 14.61
C ASN A 27 -4.73 -4.50 16.13
N PRO A 28 -5.82 -4.48 16.93
CA PRO A 28 -5.74 -4.31 18.38
C PRO A 28 -4.84 -5.34 19.06
N GLN A 29 -4.75 -6.56 18.51
CA GLN A 29 -3.89 -7.62 19.00
C GLN A 29 -2.45 -7.47 18.48
N PRO A 30 -1.45 -7.17 19.34
CA PRO A 30 -0.08 -6.87 18.88
C PRO A 30 0.59 -8.03 18.12
N LYS A 31 0.33 -9.28 18.54
CA LYS A 31 0.90 -10.49 17.91
C LYS A 31 0.33 -10.79 16.52
N SER A 32 -0.79 -10.17 16.17
CA SER A 32 -1.43 -10.33 14.86
C SER A 32 -1.03 -9.23 13.89
N ARG A 33 -0.30 -8.22 14.35
CA ARG A 33 0.24 -7.18 13.48
C ARG A 33 1.41 -7.76 12.67
N PRO A 34 1.52 -7.39 11.39
CA PRO A 34 2.68 -7.77 10.61
C PRO A 34 3.93 -7.05 11.13
N THR A 35 5.08 -7.68 10.94
CA THR A 35 6.39 -7.07 11.12
C THR A 35 6.68 -6.09 9.99
N MET A 36 7.56 -5.11 10.24
CA MET A 36 7.99 -4.19 9.18
C MET A 36 8.66 -4.93 8.00
N LYS A 37 9.27 -6.09 8.26
CA LYS A 37 9.81 -6.96 7.20
C LYS A 37 8.69 -7.49 6.30
N GLU A 38 7.63 -8.06 6.87
CA GLU A 38 6.47 -8.57 6.11
C GLU A 38 5.76 -7.44 5.36
N VAL A 39 5.61 -6.27 5.99
CA VAL A 39 5.07 -5.06 5.32
C VAL A 39 5.91 -4.69 4.10
N CYS A 40 7.24 -4.59 4.26
CA CYS A 40 8.15 -4.33 3.16
C CYS A 40 8.09 -5.41 2.08
N GLU A 41 8.00 -6.69 2.44
CA GLU A 41 7.89 -7.80 1.48
C GLU A 41 6.57 -7.74 0.70
N GLU A 42 5.44 -7.45 1.32
CA GLU A 42 4.16 -7.24 0.63
C GLU A 42 4.27 -6.11 -0.41
N PHE A 43 4.88 -4.98 -0.01
CA PHE A 43 5.09 -3.85 -0.91
C PHE A 43 6.15 -4.11 -1.97
N LEU A 44 7.18 -4.93 -1.70
CA LEU A 44 8.32 -5.18 -2.58
C LEU A 44 8.11 -6.38 -3.53
N CYS A 45 7.36 -7.38 -3.11
CA CYS A 45 7.06 -8.60 -3.87
C CYS A 45 5.82 -8.40 -4.76
N GLY A 46 4.84 -7.57 -4.33
CA GLY A 46 3.70 -7.14 -5.15
C GLY A 46 4.00 -6.10 -6.25
N GLN A 47 5.29 -5.86 -6.54
CA GLN A 47 5.78 -4.65 -7.23
C GLN A 47 5.58 -4.52 -8.74
N THR A 48 4.92 -5.44 -9.45
CA THR A 48 4.51 -5.05 -10.81
C THR A 48 3.43 -3.98 -10.78
N SER A 49 2.63 -3.90 -9.70
CA SER A 49 1.46 -3.00 -9.62
C SER A 49 1.61 -1.83 -8.63
N LEU A 50 2.24 -2.03 -7.46
CA LEU A 50 2.37 -1.00 -6.41
C LEU A 50 3.64 -0.14 -6.49
N ARG A 51 4.60 -0.52 -7.33
CA ARG A 51 5.83 0.23 -7.58
C ARG A 51 5.57 1.56 -8.31
N ILE A 52 4.43 1.67 -9.00
CA ILE A 52 3.99 2.90 -9.67
C ILE A 52 3.46 3.93 -8.65
N PRO A 53 2.51 3.60 -7.74
CA PRO A 53 2.02 4.54 -6.74
C PRO A 53 3.03 4.87 -5.62
N LEU A 54 4.00 3.98 -5.35
CA LEU A 54 5.03 4.18 -4.30
C LEU A 54 6.39 4.61 -4.85
N ARG A 55 6.49 5.07 -6.11
CA ARG A 55 7.65 5.88 -6.48
C ARG A 55 7.62 7.10 -5.55
N MET A 56 8.40 7.01 -4.48
CA MET A 56 8.90 8.16 -3.74
C MET A 56 9.41 9.10 -4.83
N SER A 57 8.65 10.15 -5.13
CA SER A 57 9.22 11.32 -5.74
C SER A 57 10.24 11.78 -4.71
N SER A 58 11.48 11.34 -4.87
CA SER A 58 12.61 11.98 -4.22
C SER A 58 12.53 13.43 -4.67
N PHE A 59 11.83 14.28 -3.91
CA PHE A 59 12.01 15.72 -3.97
C PHE A 59 13.38 16.00 -3.35
N TYR A 60 14.44 15.45 -3.95
CA TYR A 60 15.67 16.19 -4.07
C TYR A 60 15.47 17.05 -5.30
N ASN A 61 15.13 18.32 -5.10
CA ASN A 61 15.88 19.42 -5.69
C ASN A 61 15.30 20.78 -5.26
N LEU A 62 16.23 21.60 -4.74
CA LEU A 62 16.23 23.04 -4.40
C LEU A 62 15.62 23.44 -3.05
#